data_AF-A0A5C6RJ08-F1
#
_entry.id   AF-A0A5C6RJ08-F1
#
_cell.length_a   1.000
_cell.length_b   1.000
_cell.length_c   1.000
_cell.angle_alpha   90.00
_cell.angle_beta   90.00
_cell.angle_gamma   90.00
#
_symmetry.space_group_name_H-M   'P 1'
#
loop_
_entity.id
_entity.type
_entity.pdbx_description
1 polymer ?
#
loop_
_entity_poly.entity_id
_entity_poly.type
_entity_poly.pdbx_seq_one_letter_code
_entity_poly.pdbx_strand_id
1 'polypeptide(L)'
;MTNNTTWLFTIAFLLSAPLALLSQTAEELAAEKAQKSQQLDSLKKELKALTKSVNNLETDVASLTDQLTPYPRWKKGLLANLGFNFSSFDSWLPKEQPNTSAINIGFTTNGFINGDWENAFWRNNVNLTLGWLKFDDKDNPDDIDRFQVSADALNMTSLYGYKLSPKFAISTLGEYRTSVLEGKFNNPGYLDLGLGATWTPIPDLVVVMHPLNYNFVFSDEAFSYESSLGAKIVADYTKRIVKGLNWKSNFSAFLSYEDGDFSNYTWVNTFSTAYKGIGIGLDIGLRSNKQEAMAAELEDNPLQAYYILGITYALSSN
;
A
#
# COMPACT_ATOMS: atom_id res chain seq x y z
N MET A 1 31.27 83.72 -24.60
CA MET A 1 29.95 83.11 -24.89
C MET A 1 30.02 81.65 -24.48
N THR A 2 29.15 81.31 -23.56
CA THR A 2 28.89 79.99 -22.96
C THR A 2 28.62 78.90 -23.99
N ASN A 3 29.13 77.67 -23.81
CA ASN A 3 28.31 76.50 -23.44
C ASN A 3 28.98 75.12 -23.65
N ASN A 4 28.69 74.26 -22.65
CA ASN A 4 28.44 72.82 -22.74
C ASN A 4 29.54 71.86 -23.22
N THR A 5 30.42 71.45 -22.31
CA THR A 5 31.23 70.21 -22.46
C THR A 5 31.21 69.29 -21.23
N THR A 6 30.44 69.60 -20.19
CA THR A 6 30.41 68.85 -18.91
C THR A 6 29.37 67.74 -18.81
N TRP A 7 28.78 67.29 -19.93
CA TRP A 7 27.82 66.15 -19.94
C TRP A 7 28.31 64.89 -20.67
N LEU A 8 29.54 64.88 -21.20
CA LEU A 8 30.06 63.72 -21.94
C LEU A 8 30.97 62.80 -21.11
N PHE A 9 31.40 63.21 -19.91
CA PHE A 9 32.31 62.39 -19.10
C PHE A 9 31.62 61.44 -18.11
N THR A 10 30.33 61.62 -17.84
CA THR A 10 29.59 60.73 -16.92
C THR A 10 28.92 59.55 -17.63
N ILE A 11 28.86 59.55 -18.97
CA ILE A 11 28.40 58.39 -19.77
C ILE A 11 29.56 57.46 -20.16
N ALA A 12 30.80 57.95 -20.15
CA ALA A 12 31.97 57.17 -20.52
C ALA A 12 32.48 56.21 -19.43
N PHE A 13 32.08 56.38 -18.16
CA PHE A 13 32.49 55.50 -17.06
C PHE A 13 31.55 54.30 -16.84
N LEU A 14 30.40 54.27 -17.54
CA LEU A 14 29.49 53.11 -17.58
C LEU A 14 29.78 52.16 -18.76
N LEU A 15 30.80 52.45 -19.57
CA LEU A 15 31.15 51.67 -20.77
C LEU A 15 32.48 50.89 -20.66
N SER A 16 33.08 50.80 -19.47
CA SER A 16 34.35 50.08 -19.28
C SER A 16 34.43 49.22 -18.02
N ALA A 17 33.30 48.71 -17.51
CA ALA A 17 33.33 47.51 -16.68
C ALA A 17 33.26 46.30 -17.64
N PRO A 18 34.28 45.43 -17.68
CA PRO A 18 34.35 44.39 -18.69
C PRO A 18 33.20 43.40 -18.50
N LEU A 19 32.48 43.15 -19.59
CA LEU A 19 31.61 41.99 -19.86
C LEU A 19 32.39 40.65 -19.80
N ALA A 20 33.28 40.46 -18.82
CA ALA A 20 34.07 39.25 -18.62
C ALA A 20 33.34 38.19 -17.78
N LEU A 21 32.00 38.22 -17.78
CA LEU A 21 31.16 37.16 -17.24
C LEU A 21 30.18 36.79 -18.33
N LEU A 22 30.18 35.51 -18.71
CA LEU A 22 29.24 34.82 -19.62
C LEU A 22 29.69 34.66 -21.08
N SER A 23 30.72 33.84 -21.30
CA SER A 23 30.70 32.89 -22.42
C SER A 23 31.71 31.79 -22.12
N GLN A 24 31.27 30.72 -21.43
CA GLN A 24 32.00 29.45 -21.48
C GLN A 24 32.05 29.02 -22.95
N THR A 25 33.25 28.76 -23.47
CA THR A 25 33.40 28.32 -24.86
C THR A 25 32.89 26.88 -25.00
N ALA A 26 32.40 26.49 -26.18
CA ALA A 26 31.86 25.14 -26.42
C ALA A 26 32.90 24.02 -26.13
N GLU A 27 34.19 24.35 -26.27
CA GLU A 27 35.33 23.48 -26.00
C GLU A 27 35.53 23.24 -24.50
N GLU A 28 35.41 24.29 -23.67
CA GLU A 28 35.43 24.19 -22.21
C GLU A 28 34.22 23.39 -21.69
N LEU A 29 33.04 23.57 -22.27
CA LEU A 29 31.84 22.82 -21.91
C LEU A 29 31.98 21.32 -22.25
N ALA A 30 32.61 21.00 -23.39
CA ALA A 30 32.90 19.63 -23.79
C ALA A 30 33.94 18.97 -22.87
N ALA A 31 34.98 19.70 -22.48
CA ALA A 31 35.98 19.25 -21.51
C ALA A 31 35.35 19.01 -20.12
N GLU A 32 34.52 19.93 -19.63
CA GLU A 32 33.81 19.79 -18.35
C GLU A 32 32.84 18.59 -18.37
N LYS A 33 32.11 18.39 -19.47
CA LYS A 33 31.24 17.21 -19.65
C LYS A 33 32.03 15.91 -19.63
N ALA A 34 33.19 15.85 -20.31
CA ALA A 34 34.04 14.65 -20.32
C ALA A 34 34.56 14.34 -18.90
N GLN A 35 35.01 15.37 -18.17
CA GLN A 35 35.46 15.24 -16.78
C GLN A 35 34.35 14.75 -15.84
N LYS A 36 33.15 15.35 -15.92
CA LYS A 36 31.99 14.93 -15.13
C LYS A 36 31.50 13.53 -15.49
N SER A 37 31.60 13.12 -16.76
CA SER A 37 31.27 11.76 -17.19
C SER A 37 32.23 10.74 -16.59
N GLN A 38 33.55 11.03 -16.59
CA GLN A 38 34.54 10.16 -15.96
C GLN A 38 34.35 10.08 -14.44
N GLN A 39 34.07 11.21 -13.78
CA GLN A 39 33.74 11.23 -12.36
C GLN A 39 32.47 10.42 -12.06
N LEU A 40 31.43 10.53 -12.88
CA LEU A 40 30.21 9.74 -12.76
C LEU A 40 30.49 8.24 -12.87
N ASP A 41 31.33 7.82 -13.82
CA ASP A 41 31.69 6.41 -13.99
C ASP A 41 32.54 5.87 -12.83
N SER A 42 33.43 6.70 -12.26
CA SER A 42 34.17 6.37 -11.04
C SER A 42 33.21 6.19 -9.86
N LEU A 43 32.31 7.16 -9.64
CA LEU A 43 31.32 7.11 -8.57
C LEU A 43 30.37 5.91 -8.70
N LYS A 44 29.98 5.54 -9.93
CA LYS A 44 29.19 4.31 -10.17
C LYS A 44 29.95 3.04 -9.78
N LYS A 45 31.26 2.97 -10.05
CA LYS A 45 32.10 1.82 -9.66
C LYS A 45 32.27 1.74 -8.14
N GLU A 46 32.54 2.87 -7.50
CA GLU A 46 32.63 2.97 -6.03
C GLU A 46 31.30 2.60 -5.37
N LEU A 47 30.17 3.12 -5.88
CA LEU A 47 28.83 2.76 -5.41
C LEU A 47 28.61 1.25 -5.51
N LYS A 48 28.94 0.63 -6.66
CA LYS A 48 28.79 -0.82 -6.86
C LYS A 48 29.65 -1.62 -5.88
N ALA A 49 30.89 -1.19 -5.62
CA ALA A 49 31.77 -1.82 -4.64
C ALA A 49 31.21 -1.69 -3.22
N LEU A 50 30.72 -0.50 -2.86
CA LEU A 50 30.12 -0.23 -1.56
C LEU A 50 28.82 -1.04 -1.36
N THR A 51 27.95 -1.12 -2.37
CA THR A 51 26.76 -1.99 -2.34
C THR A 51 27.13 -3.44 -2.09
N LYS A 52 28.21 -3.94 -2.71
CA LYS A 52 28.68 -5.31 -2.44
C LYS A 52 29.14 -5.49 -1.00
N SER A 53 29.90 -4.54 -0.46
CA SER A 53 30.33 -4.57 0.94
C SER A 53 29.15 -4.49 1.92
N VAL A 54 28.14 -3.67 1.62
CA VAL A 54 26.89 -3.59 2.39
C VAL A 54 26.17 -4.94 2.37
N ASN A 55 25.98 -5.56 1.20
CA ASN A 55 25.32 -6.86 1.10
C ASN A 55 26.06 -7.97 1.89
N ASN A 56 27.40 -7.95 1.87
CA ASN A 56 28.20 -8.89 2.66
C ASN A 56 27.99 -8.66 4.16
N LEU A 57 28.08 -7.41 4.63
CA LEU A 57 27.85 -7.06 6.02
C LEU A 57 26.42 -7.37 6.47
N GLU A 58 25.41 -7.14 5.62
CA GLU A 58 24.03 -7.53 5.89
C GLU A 58 23.91 -9.05 6.06
N THR A 59 24.63 -9.83 5.27
CA THR A 59 24.68 -11.29 5.39
C THR A 59 25.36 -11.73 6.69
N ASP A 60 26.49 -11.12 7.05
CA ASP A 60 27.21 -11.41 8.29
C ASP A 60 26.36 -11.04 9.52
N VAL A 61 25.72 -9.88 9.50
CA VAL A 61 24.80 -9.44 10.56
C VAL A 61 23.59 -10.37 10.66
N ALA A 62 23.01 -10.81 9.54
CA ALA A 62 21.92 -11.78 9.56
C ALA A 62 22.36 -13.12 10.19
N SER A 63 23.54 -13.64 9.81
CA SER A 63 24.11 -14.87 10.38
C SER A 63 24.38 -14.76 11.88
N LEU A 64 24.96 -13.64 12.33
CA LEU A 64 25.18 -13.39 13.76
C LEU A 64 23.86 -13.24 14.51
N THR A 65 22.86 -12.59 13.91
CA THR A 65 21.53 -12.45 14.50
C THR A 65 20.84 -13.80 14.64
N ASP A 66 20.96 -14.68 13.64
CA ASP A 66 20.44 -16.04 13.68
C ASP A 66 21.10 -16.86 14.81
N GLN A 67 22.41 -16.72 15.02
CA GLN A 67 23.11 -17.39 16.13
C GLN A 67 22.70 -16.85 17.50
N LEU A 68 22.36 -15.57 17.59
CA LEU A 68 22.01 -14.89 18.84
C LEU A 68 20.52 -15.00 19.20
N THR A 69 19.64 -15.37 18.26
CA THR A 69 18.19 -15.40 18.47
C THR A 69 17.65 -16.83 18.43
N PRO A 70 17.45 -17.48 19.60
CA PRO A 70 16.95 -18.85 19.62
C PRO A 70 15.53 -18.94 19.06
N TYR A 71 15.23 -20.06 18.39
CA TYR A 71 13.87 -20.38 17.96
C TYR A 71 12.99 -20.81 19.16
N PRO A 72 11.68 -20.52 19.15
CA PRO A 72 10.94 -19.79 18.11
C PRO A 72 11.08 -18.27 18.19
N ARG A 73 11.10 -17.63 17.02
CA ARG A 73 11.19 -16.17 16.88
C ARG A 73 9.84 -15.60 16.50
N TRP A 74 9.33 -14.67 17.29
CA TRP A 74 8.03 -14.05 17.05
C TRP A 74 8.17 -12.58 16.67
N LYS A 75 7.54 -12.20 15.56
CA LYS A 75 7.43 -10.82 15.11
C LYS A 75 5.96 -10.42 15.10
N LYS A 76 5.63 -9.33 15.77
CA LYS A 76 4.29 -8.75 15.76
C LYS A 76 4.31 -7.29 15.35
N GLY A 77 3.23 -6.86 14.71
CA GLY A 77 3.04 -5.47 14.37
C GLY A 77 1.58 -5.15 14.15
N LEU A 78 1.27 -3.86 14.26
CA LEU A 78 -0.04 -3.27 14.05
C LEU A 78 0.19 -1.93 13.37
N LEU A 79 -0.49 -1.72 12.25
CA LEU A 79 -0.62 -0.42 11.61
C LEU A 79 -2.10 -0.07 11.64
N ALA A 80 -2.45 1.13 12.10
CA ALA A 80 -3.82 1.62 12.10
C ALA A 80 -3.85 2.98 11.38
N ASN A 81 -4.74 3.15 10.41
CA ASN A 81 -4.93 4.41 9.69
C ASN A 81 -6.32 4.97 10.00
N LEU A 82 -6.37 6.26 10.31
CA LEU A 82 -7.59 7.01 10.56
C LEU A 82 -7.69 8.14 9.55
N GLY A 83 -8.59 8.00 8.58
CA GLY A 83 -8.92 9.02 7.61
C GLY A 83 -10.10 9.86 8.10
N PHE A 84 -9.97 11.18 8.01
CA PHE A 84 -11.05 12.11 8.30
C PHE A 84 -11.14 13.14 7.18
N ASN A 85 -12.33 13.40 6.68
CA ASN A 85 -12.62 14.50 5.77
C ASN A 85 -13.90 15.20 6.21
N PHE A 86 -13.81 16.50 6.46
CA PHE A 86 -14.92 17.34 6.89
C PHE A 86 -15.05 18.49 5.91
N SER A 87 -16.26 18.71 5.39
CA SER A 87 -16.56 19.86 4.55
C SER A 87 -17.90 20.46 4.95
N SER A 88 -17.99 21.78 4.97
CA SER A 88 -19.24 22.53 5.10
C SER A 88 -19.24 23.64 4.08
N PHE A 89 -20.39 23.85 3.45
CA PHE A 89 -20.65 24.92 2.51
C PHE A 89 -21.91 25.64 2.98
N ASP A 90 -21.85 26.96 2.98
CA ASP A 90 -22.94 27.84 3.35
C ASP A 90 -23.10 28.88 2.23
N SER A 91 -24.29 28.93 1.63
CA SER A 91 -24.61 29.83 0.52
C SER A 91 -23.61 29.76 -0.65
N TRP A 92 -23.14 28.55 -0.99
CA TRP A 92 -22.28 28.33 -2.16
C TRP A 92 -23.15 28.24 -3.43
N LEU A 93 -23.63 29.38 -3.89
CA LEU A 93 -24.71 29.52 -4.88
C LEU A 93 -24.52 28.88 -6.27
N PRO A 94 -23.30 28.61 -6.78
CA PRO A 94 -23.15 28.01 -8.11
C PRO A 94 -23.57 26.53 -8.24
N LYS A 95 -23.91 25.83 -7.15
CA LYS A 95 -24.35 24.42 -7.15
C LYS A 95 -25.84 24.29 -6.81
N GLU A 96 -26.41 23.13 -7.15
CA GLU A 96 -27.82 22.81 -6.90
C GLU A 96 -28.19 22.81 -5.40
N GLN A 97 -27.28 22.34 -4.53
CA GLN A 97 -27.49 22.27 -3.08
C GLN A 97 -26.52 23.24 -2.38
N PRO A 98 -26.84 24.54 -2.23
CA PRO A 98 -25.88 25.57 -1.81
C PRO A 98 -25.41 25.42 -0.36
N ASN A 99 -26.22 24.82 0.51
CA ASN A 99 -25.97 24.62 1.94
C ASN A 99 -25.79 23.13 2.25
N THR A 100 -24.55 22.64 2.27
CA THR A 100 -24.29 21.21 2.53
C THR A 100 -23.23 21.00 3.58
N SER A 101 -23.30 19.89 4.31
CA SER A 101 -22.19 19.36 5.09
C SER A 101 -21.88 17.92 4.70
N ALA A 102 -20.60 17.54 4.75
CA ALA A 102 -20.19 16.16 4.52
C ALA A 102 -19.10 15.77 5.50
N ILE A 103 -19.25 14.59 6.09
CA ILE A 103 -18.31 13.99 7.03
C ILE A 103 -18.00 12.59 6.53
N ASN A 104 -16.73 12.32 6.26
CA ASN A 104 -16.24 11.00 5.94
C ASN A 104 -15.21 10.57 6.99
N ILE A 105 -15.46 9.42 7.61
CA ILE A 105 -14.58 8.80 8.59
C ILE A 105 -14.21 7.42 8.07
N GLY A 106 -12.93 7.20 7.86
CA GLY A 106 -12.37 5.92 7.45
C GLY A 106 -11.42 5.38 8.52
N PHE A 107 -11.48 4.09 8.77
CA PHE A 107 -10.54 3.38 9.62
C PHE A 107 -10.03 2.14 8.90
N THR A 108 -8.71 1.99 8.82
CA THR A 108 -8.08 0.73 8.40
C THR A 108 -7.14 0.25 9.48
N THR A 109 -7.01 -1.06 9.63
CA THR A 109 -5.90 -1.63 10.41
C THR A 109 -5.36 -2.88 9.76
N ASN A 110 -4.05 -3.06 9.92
CA ASN A 110 -3.26 -4.16 9.41
C ASN A 110 -2.40 -4.70 10.57
N GLY A 111 -2.84 -5.80 11.18
CA GLY A 111 -2.14 -6.50 12.25
C GLY A 111 -1.44 -7.75 11.73
N PHE A 112 -0.31 -8.13 12.35
CA PHE A 112 0.33 -9.40 12.09
C PHE A 112 1.00 -9.99 13.32
N ILE A 113 1.03 -11.32 13.39
CA ILE A 113 1.80 -12.10 14.37
C ILE A 113 2.40 -13.29 13.63
N ASN A 114 3.71 -13.27 13.48
CA ASN A 114 4.47 -14.26 12.72
C ASN A 114 5.47 -14.97 13.62
N GLY A 115 5.42 -16.30 13.65
CA GLY A 115 6.41 -17.17 14.28
C GLY A 115 7.30 -17.82 13.23
N ASP A 116 8.59 -17.86 13.50
CA ASP A 116 9.58 -18.61 12.75
C ASP A 116 10.22 -19.67 13.64
N TRP A 117 10.39 -20.86 13.08
CA TRP A 117 11.15 -21.98 13.60
C TRP A 117 12.24 -22.37 12.60
N GLU A 118 13.11 -23.28 13.01
CA GLU A 118 14.20 -23.81 12.17
C GLU A 118 13.66 -24.33 10.83
N ASN A 119 12.67 -25.23 10.87
CA ASN A 119 12.10 -25.86 9.68
C ASN A 119 10.63 -25.48 9.41
N ALA A 120 10.10 -24.47 10.09
CA ALA A 120 8.70 -24.07 9.91
C ALA A 120 8.49 -22.57 10.10
N PHE A 121 7.33 -22.08 9.67
CA PHE A 121 6.85 -20.74 10.00
C PHE A 121 5.34 -20.77 10.22
N TRP A 122 4.83 -19.80 10.95
CA TRP A 122 3.41 -19.56 11.14
C TRP A 122 3.14 -18.07 11.03
N ARG A 123 2.41 -17.65 10.01
CA ARG A 123 2.15 -16.24 9.70
C ARG A 123 0.66 -15.97 9.86
N ASN A 124 0.32 -14.97 10.65
CA ASN A 124 -1.06 -14.58 10.89
C ASN A 124 -1.24 -13.11 10.55
N ASN A 125 -2.31 -12.78 9.82
CA ASN A 125 -2.66 -11.40 9.49
C ASN A 125 -4.12 -11.12 9.84
N VAL A 126 -4.39 -9.86 10.18
CA VAL A 126 -5.75 -9.33 10.26
C VAL A 126 -5.79 -7.97 9.57
N ASN A 127 -6.77 -7.79 8.70
CA ASN A 127 -7.06 -6.54 8.01
C ASN A 127 -8.51 -6.18 8.29
N LEU A 128 -8.74 -4.96 8.77
CA LEU A 128 -10.09 -4.44 8.99
C LEU A 128 -10.19 -3.07 8.35
N THR A 129 -11.21 -2.86 7.53
CA THR A 129 -11.51 -1.60 6.86
C THR A 129 -12.96 -1.24 7.16
N LEU A 130 -13.15 -0.10 7.82
CA LEU A 130 -14.46 0.45 8.17
C LEU A 130 -14.56 1.88 7.63
N GLY A 131 -15.75 2.28 7.20
CA GLY A 131 -16.00 3.61 6.67
C GLY A 131 -17.42 4.07 6.97
N TRP A 132 -17.55 5.34 7.30
CA TRP A 132 -18.84 6.02 7.46
C TRP A 132 -18.84 7.32 6.66
N LEU A 133 -19.92 7.55 5.93
CA LEU A 133 -20.19 8.79 5.22
C LEU A 133 -21.49 9.37 5.73
N LYS A 134 -21.47 10.65 6.05
CA LYS A 134 -22.66 11.47 6.25
C LYS A 134 -22.61 12.60 5.23
N PHE A 135 -23.67 12.79 4.48
CA PHE A 135 -23.90 13.93 3.62
C PHE A 135 -25.24 14.53 4.03
N ASP A 136 -25.30 15.85 4.14
CA ASP A 136 -26.43 16.59 4.65
C ASP A 136 -26.64 17.83 3.78
N ASP A 137 -27.75 17.85 3.05
CA ASP A 137 -28.29 19.04 2.41
C ASP A 137 -29.21 19.76 3.40
N LYS A 138 -28.70 20.85 3.98
CA LYS A 138 -29.35 21.60 5.05
C LYS A 138 -30.69 22.22 4.62
N ASP A 139 -30.92 22.32 3.30
CA ASP A 139 -32.14 22.87 2.73
C ASP A 139 -33.20 21.78 2.42
N ASN A 140 -32.86 20.49 2.55
CA ASN A 140 -33.76 19.37 2.26
C ASN A 140 -34.14 18.58 3.53
N PRO A 141 -35.37 18.72 4.05
CA PRO A 141 -35.81 18.02 5.25
C PRO A 141 -36.01 16.50 5.05
N ASP A 142 -36.08 16.03 3.81
CA ASP A 142 -36.22 14.61 3.47
C ASP A 142 -34.86 13.90 3.28
N ASP A 143 -33.75 14.61 3.50
CA ASP A 143 -32.41 14.03 3.37
C ASP A 143 -32.09 12.99 4.45
N ILE A 144 -31.19 12.06 4.13
CA ILE A 144 -30.70 11.04 5.06
C ILE A 144 -29.52 11.64 5.85
N ASP A 145 -29.85 12.50 6.83
CA ASP A 145 -28.90 13.20 7.71
C ASP A 145 -28.24 12.29 8.79
N ARG A 146 -27.90 11.05 8.42
CA ARG A 146 -27.23 10.09 9.31
C ARG A 146 -26.00 9.47 8.65
N PHE A 147 -25.09 8.98 9.48
CA PHE A 147 -23.97 8.20 9.00
C PHE A 147 -24.45 6.90 8.35
N GLN A 148 -23.93 6.63 7.17
CA GLN A 148 -24.14 5.42 6.39
C GLN A 148 -22.82 4.68 6.26
N VAL A 149 -22.84 3.35 6.32
CA VAL A 149 -21.64 2.54 6.11
C VAL A 149 -21.18 2.69 4.67
N SER A 150 -19.95 3.17 4.49
CA SER A 150 -19.33 3.35 3.17
C SER A 150 -18.24 2.31 2.88
N ALA A 151 -17.73 1.63 3.90
CA ALA A 151 -16.84 0.49 3.78
C ALA A 151 -16.98 -0.44 4.99
N ASP A 152 -16.96 -1.76 4.75
CA ASP A 152 -16.98 -2.77 5.80
C ASP A 152 -16.39 -4.09 5.30
N ALA A 153 -15.14 -4.34 5.66
CA ALA A 153 -14.45 -5.56 5.33
C ALA A 153 -13.48 -5.98 6.44
N LEU A 154 -13.64 -7.22 6.90
CA LEU A 154 -12.71 -7.93 7.77
C LEU A 154 -12.08 -9.08 6.98
N ASN A 155 -10.77 -9.19 7.02
CA ASN A 155 -10.01 -10.34 6.52
C ASN A 155 -9.06 -10.83 7.62
N MET A 156 -9.06 -12.12 7.89
CA MET A 156 -8.13 -12.79 8.79
C MET A 156 -7.47 -13.95 8.05
N THR A 157 -6.14 -14.03 8.09
CA THR A 157 -5.38 -15.13 7.48
C THR A 157 -4.49 -15.82 8.49
N SER A 158 -4.36 -17.13 8.34
CA SER A 158 -3.41 -17.96 9.08
C SER A 158 -2.73 -18.91 8.09
N LEU A 159 -1.42 -18.76 7.92
CA LEU A 159 -0.60 -19.53 7.00
C LEU A 159 0.47 -20.28 7.80
N TYR A 160 0.40 -21.60 7.79
CA TYR A 160 1.44 -22.46 8.36
C TYR A 160 2.23 -23.14 7.25
N GLY A 161 3.56 -23.19 7.38
CA GLY A 161 4.40 -23.84 6.38
C GLY A 161 5.58 -24.58 6.98
N TYR A 162 5.91 -25.72 6.39
CA TYR A 162 7.12 -26.49 6.65
C TYR A 162 8.13 -26.25 5.54
N LYS A 163 9.31 -25.73 5.90
CA LYS A 163 10.37 -25.31 4.99
C LYS A 163 11.06 -26.55 4.41
N LEU A 164 11.02 -26.69 3.08
CA LEU A 164 11.81 -27.68 2.34
C LEU A 164 13.20 -27.12 1.96
N SER A 165 13.29 -25.80 1.86
CA SER A 165 14.53 -25.04 1.65
C SER A 165 14.37 -23.64 2.25
N PRO A 166 15.43 -22.82 2.33
CA PRO A 166 15.31 -21.43 2.80
C PRO A 166 14.30 -20.57 2.03
N LYS A 167 13.94 -20.96 0.80
CA LYS A 167 13.03 -20.20 -0.08
C LYS A 167 11.71 -20.88 -0.37
N PHE A 168 11.56 -22.17 -0.06
CA PHE A 168 10.37 -22.94 -0.41
C PHE A 168 9.87 -23.74 0.78
N ALA A 169 8.55 -23.72 0.97
CA ALA A 169 7.85 -24.48 1.97
C ALA A 169 6.61 -25.13 1.37
N ILE A 170 6.23 -26.29 1.90
CA ILE A 170 4.86 -26.78 1.78
C ILE A 170 4.02 -26.08 2.83
N SER A 171 2.79 -25.69 2.51
CA SER A 171 1.99 -24.86 3.41
C SER A 171 0.49 -25.11 3.30
N THR A 172 -0.19 -24.72 4.37
CA THR A 172 -1.65 -24.68 4.51
C THR A 172 -2.08 -23.28 4.93
N LEU A 173 -3.23 -22.83 4.43
CA LEU A 173 -3.76 -21.50 4.68
C LEU A 173 -5.24 -21.60 5.06
N GLY A 174 -5.60 -20.92 6.14
CA GLY A 174 -6.97 -20.51 6.41
C GLY A 174 -7.12 -19.02 6.14
N GLU A 175 -8.11 -18.61 5.36
CA GLU A 175 -8.53 -17.20 5.25
C GLU A 175 -10.01 -17.08 5.55
N TYR A 176 -10.37 -16.17 6.45
CA TYR A 176 -11.75 -15.85 6.79
C TYR A 176 -12.06 -14.40 6.43
N ARG A 177 -13.13 -14.17 5.67
CA ARG A 177 -13.55 -12.84 5.21
C ARG A 177 -15.02 -12.61 5.56
N THR A 178 -15.37 -11.43 6.05
CA THR A 178 -16.76 -11.06 6.37
C THR A 178 -16.89 -9.54 6.48
N SER A 179 -18.13 -9.05 6.50
CA SER A 179 -18.49 -7.73 7.03
C SER A 179 -18.74 -7.82 8.55
N VAL A 180 -18.63 -6.71 9.29
CA VAL A 180 -18.77 -6.67 10.75
C VAL A 180 -19.79 -5.64 11.26
N LEU A 181 -20.21 -4.70 10.42
CA LEU A 181 -21.18 -3.66 10.74
C LEU A 181 -22.60 -4.09 10.36
N GLU A 182 -23.59 -3.34 10.86
CA GLU A 182 -25.02 -3.46 10.48
C GLU A 182 -25.62 -4.87 10.62
N GLY A 183 -25.07 -5.71 11.50
CA GLY A 183 -25.57 -7.08 11.71
C GLY A 183 -25.23 -8.06 10.59
N LYS A 184 -24.36 -7.68 9.64
CA LYS A 184 -23.93 -8.51 8.49
C LYS A 184 -22.78 -9.47 8.81
N PHE A 185 -22.55 -9.76 10.10
CA PHE A 185 -21.49 -10.66 10.50
C PHE A 185 -21.75 -12.08 9.99
N ASN A 186 -20.78 -12.62 9.24
CA ASN A 186 -20.86 -13.91 8.56
C ASN A 186 -22.03 -14.02 7.56
N ASN A 187 -22.51 -12.89 7.02
CA ASN A 187 -23.57 -12.86 6.01
C ASN A 187 -23.33 -11.75 4.94
N PRO A 188 -22.62 -12.06 3.83
CA PRO A 188 -21.92 -13.32 3.58
C PRO A 188 -20.58 -13.40 4.35
N GLY A 189 -20.25 -14.59 4.84
CA GLY A 189 -18.93 -14.96 5.31
C GLY A 189 -18.25 -15.91 4.34
N TYR A 190 -16.93 -15.80 4.19
CA TYR A 190 -16.13 -16.67 3.33
C TYR A 190 -15.03 -17.32 4.16
N LEU A 191 -14.85 -18.62 4.00
CA LEU A 191 -13.73 -19.36 4.58
C LEU A 191 -13.00 -20.12 3.47
N ASP A 192 -11.75 -19.77 3.24
CA ASP A 192 -10.86 -20.49 2.35
C ASP A 192 -9.94 -21.40 3.14
N LEU A 193 -9.91 -22.69 2.77
CA LEU A 193 -8.94 -23.65 3.27
C LEU A 193 -8.08 -24.15 2.12
N GLY A 194 -6.82 -23.77 2.14
CA GLY A 194 -5.84 -23.98 1.06
C GLY A 194 -4.71 -24.90 1.46
N LEU A 195 -4.26 -25.74 0.52
CA LEU A 195 -3.05 -26.54 0.61
C LEU A 195 -2.18 -26.32 -0.64
N GLY A 196 -0.88 -26.21 -0.43
CA GLY A 196 0.09 -26.11 -1.52
C GLY A 196 1.48 -25.72 -1.05
N ALA A 197 2.02 -24.66 -1.64
CA ALA A 197 3.38 -24.21 -1.38
C ALA A 197 3.45 -22.71 -1.09
N THR A 198 4.49 -22.32 -0.37
CA THR A 198 4.91 -20.94 -0.18
C THR A 198 6.32 -20.76 -0.69
N TRP A 199 6.53 -19.71 -1.47
CA TRP A 199 7.78 -19.31 -2.05
C TRP A 199 8.19 -17.92 -1.54
N THR A 200 9.41 -17.81 -0.99
CA THR A 200 9.99 -16.56 -0.52
C THR A 200 11.25 -16.23 -1.33
N PRO A 201 11.10 -15.69 -2.55
CA PRO A 201 12.22 -15.45 -3.47
C PRO A 201 13.27 -14.49 -2.93
N ILE A 202 12.80 -13.46 -2.21
CA ILE A 202 13.56 -12.40 -1.56
C ILE A 202 12.98 -12.16 -0.15
N PRO A 203 13.74 -11.57 0.79
CA PRO A 203 13.30 -11.41 2.19
C PRO A 203 11.94 -10.72 2.38
N ASP A 204 11.65 -9.74 1.53
CA ASP A 204 10.47 -8.86 1.64
C ASP A 204 9.23 -9.39 0.91
N LEU A 205 9.35 -10.48 0.13
CA LEU A 205 8.28 -11.02 -0.72
C LEU A 205 7.93 -12.46 -0.34
N VAL A 206 6.66 -12.71 -0.10
CA VAL A 206 6.10 -14.03 0.19
C VAL A 206 4.99 -14.31 -0.79
N VAL A 207 5.12 -15.40 -1.52
CA VAL A 207 4.15 -15.86 -2.51
C VAL A 207 3.57 -17.18 -2.05
N VAL A 208 2.26 -17.25 -1.88
CA VAL A 208 1.51 -18.47 -1.56
C VAL A 208 0.81 -18.95 -2.81
N MET A 209 0.93 -20.23 -3.11
CA MET A 209 0.29 -20.88 -4.24
C MET A 209 -0.34 -22.18 -3.75
N HIS A 210 -1.65 -22.14 -3.51
CA HIS A 210 -2.43 -23.26 -3.01
C HIS A 210 -3.37 -23.75 -4.10
N PRO A 211 -2.96 -24.71 -4.95
CA PRO A 211 -3.80 -25.24 -6.01
C PRO A 211 -5.00 -26.04 -5.48
N LEU A 212 -4.97 -26.44 -4.21
CA LEU A 212 -6.07 -27.11 -3.54
C LEU A 212 -6.65 -26.17 -2.49
N ASN A 213 -7.48 -25.22 -2.92
CA ASN A 213 -8.18 -24.31 -2.03
C ASN A 213 -9.69 -24.47 -2.18
N TYR A 214 -10.36 -24.86 -1.11
CA TYR A 214 -11.82 -24.89 -1.08
C TYR A 214 -12.34 -23.61 -0.46
N ASN A 215 -13.23 -22.92 -1.18
CA ASN A 215 -13.89 -21.71 -0.71
C ASN A 215 -15.29 -22.07 -0.18
N PHE A 216 -15.49 -21.95 1.14
CA PHE A 216 -16.80 -22.05 1.76
C PHE A 216 -17.45 -20.67 1.79
N VAL A 217 -18.71 -20.58 1.41
CA VAL A 217 -19.52 -19.36 1.56
C VAL A 217 -20.68 -19.62 2.51
N PHE A 218 -20.84 -18.75 3.50
CA PHE A 218 -21.91 -18.76 4.48
C PHE A 218 -22.80 -17.54 4.20
N SER A 219 -24.06 -17.75 3.82
CA SER A 219 -25.04 -16.66 3.67
C SER A 219 -26.44 -17.17 3.96
N ASP A 220 -27.25 -16.33 4.59
CA ASP A 220 -28.67 -16.61 4.87
C ASP A 220 -29.59 -16.23 3.70
N GLU A 221 -29.07 -15.49 2.71
CA GLU A 221 -29.83 -15.07 1.53
C GLU A 221 -29.74 -16.14 0.43
N ALA A 222 -30.87 -16.45 -0.19
CA ALA A 222 -31.01 -17.49 -1.22
C ALA A 222 -30.33 -17.17 -2.57
N PHE A 223 -29.39 -16.22 -2.60
CA PHE A 223 -28.73 -15.75 -3.81
C PHE A 223 -27.32 -16.33 -3.96
N SER A 224 -27.21 -17.31 -4.88
CA SER A 224 -26.08 -17.59 -5.80
C SER A 224 -24.63 -17.62 -5.29
N TYR A 225 -24.37 -17.71 -3.99
CA TYR A 225 -23.01 -17.93 -3.50
C TYR A 225 -22.67 -19.41 -3.55
N GLU A 226 -21.80 -19.80 -4.49
CA GLU A 226 -21.39 -21.19 -4.68
C GLU A 226 -19.98 -21.41 -4.11
N SER A 227 -19.89 -22.41 -3.23
CA SER A 227 -18.60 -22.89 -2.75
C SER A 227 -17.93 -23.68 -3.87
N SER A 228 -16.69 -23.37 -4.18
CA SER A 228 -15.97 -24.05 -5.26
C SER A 228 -14.54 -24.42 -4.87
N LEU A 229 -14.01 -25.44 -5.53
CA LEU A 229 -12.60 -25.78 -5.48
C LEU A 229 -11.83 -24.92 -6.49
N GLY A 230 -10.67 -24.42 -6.09
CA GLY A 230 -9.85 -23.59 -6.94
C GLY A 230 -8.41 -23.46 -6.48
N ALA A 231 -7.68 -22.61 -7.18
CA ALA A 231 -6.34 -22.21 -6.80
C ALA A 231 -6.36 -20.86 -6.08
N LYS A 232 -5.65 -20.77 -4.96
CA LYS A 232 -5.41 -19.51 -4.25
C LYS A 232 -3.98 -19.03 -4.44
N ILE A 233 -3.85 -17.76 -4.78
CA ILE A 233 -2.57 -17.07 -4.98
C ILE A 233 -2.55 -15.86 -4.06
N VAL A 234 -1.53 -15.78 -3.21
CA VAL A 234 -1.29 -14.59 -2.37
C VAL A 234 0.12 -14.09 -2.60
N ALA A 235 0.31 -12.79 -2.76
CA ALA A 235 1.62 -12.16 -2.81
C ALA A 235 1.67 -11.00 -1.81
N ASP A 236 2.48 -11.18 -0.77
CA ASP A 236 2.74 -10.19 0.26
C ASP A 236 4.13 -9.59 0.06
N TYR A 237 4.19 -8.29 -0.17
CA TYR A 237 5.42 -7.53 -0.31
C TYR A 237 5.46 -6.38 0.68
N THR A 238 6.53 -6.27 1.48
CA THR A 238 6.71 -5.16 2.42
C THR A 238 8.11 -4.59 2.29
N LYS A 239 8.22 -3.34 1.85
CA LYS A 239 9.52 -2.69 1.66
C LYS A 239 9.52 -1.24 2.12
N ARG A 240 10.65 -0.82 2.68
CA ARG A 240 10.97 0.61 2.83
C ARG A 240 11.46 1.14 1.50
N ILE A 241 10.68 2.00 0.84
CA ILE A 241 11.05 2.56 -0.47
C ILE A 241 12.14 3.62 -0.30
N VAL A 242 11.93 4.54 0.65
CA VAL A 242 12.90 5.57 1.06
C VAL A 242 12.86 5.75 2.57
N LYS A 243 13.83 6.47 3.14
CA LYS A 243 13.83 6.78 4.57
C LYS A 243 12.53 7.49 4.96
N GLY A 244 11.79 6.90 5.89
CA GLY A 244 10.52 7.45 6.37
C GLY A 244 9.32 7.17 5.47
N LEU A 245 9.42 6.31 4.45
CA LEU A 245 8.28 5.84 3.66
C LEU A 245 8.33 4.32 3.47
N ASN A 246 7.37 3.65 4.08
CA ASN A 246 7.16 2.21 3.95
C ASN A 246 6.00 1.95 2.97
N TRP A 247 6.12 0.87 2.22
CA TRP A 247 5.08 0.38 1.32
C TRP A 247 4.83 -1.09 1.60
N LYS A 248 3.56 -1.43 1.77
CA LYS A 248 3.06 -2.80 1.79
C LYS A 248 2.13 -2.98 0.59
N SER A 249 2.32 -4.07 -0.14
CA SER A 249 1.42 -4.52 -1.20
C SER A 249 0.97 -5.93 -0.86
N ASN A 250 -0.34 -6.15 -0.78
CA ASN A 250 -0.93 -7.46 -0.59
C ASN A 250 -1.88 -7.73 -1.77
N PHE A 251 -1.58 -8.77 -2.53
CA PHE A 251 -2.43 -9.29 -3.58
C PHE A 251 -2.96 -10.65 -3.14
N SER A 252 -4.26 -10.88 -3.26
CA SER A 252 -4.91 -12.16 -3.00
C SER A 252 -5.87 -12.43 -4.14
N ALA A 253 -5.79 -13.63 -4.72
CA ALA A 253 -6.69 -14.08 -5.77
C ALA A 253 -7.11 -15.52 -5.54
N PHE A 254 -8.38 -15.79 -5.81
CA PHE A 254 -8.95 -17.13 -5.90
C PHE A 254 -9.41 -17.37 -7.33
N LEU A 255 -8.98 -18.48 -7.91
CA LEU A 255 -9.29 -18.90 -9.26
C LEU A 255 -10.07 -20.21 -9.18
N SER A 256 -11.37 -20.16 -9.44
CA SER A 256 -12.21 -21.35 -9.40
C SER A 256 -11.92 -22.28 -10.59
N TYR A 257 -12.04 -23.59 -10.35
CA TYR A 257 -11.95 -24.61 -11.40
C TYR A 257 -13.29 -24.92 -12.07
N GLU A 258 -14.38 -24.39 -11.53
CA GLU A 258 -15.73 -24.60 -12.06
C GLU A 258 -16.09 -23.51 -13.07
N ASP A 259 -16.05 -22.24 -12.64
CA ASP A 259 -16.35 -21.09 -13.49
C ASP A 259 -15.47 -19.87 -13.15
N GLY A 260 -15.08 -19.11 -14.17
CA GLY A 260 -14.39 -17.84 -14.00
C GLY A 260 -15.19 -16.82 -13.18
N ASP A 261 -16.51 -16.88 -13.21
CA ASP A 261 -17.40 -16.01 -12.43
C ASP A 261 -17.32 -16.27 -10.91
N PHE A 262 -16.78 -17.41 -10.48
CA PHE A 262 -16.51 -17.68 -9.06
C PHE A 262 -15.12 -17.21 -8.63
N SER A 263 -14.29 -16.76 -9.57
CA SER A 263 -12.97 -16.21 -9.29
C SER A 263 -13.07 -14.80 -8.75
N ASN A 264 -12.14 -14.43 -7.86
CA ASN A 264 -12.08 -13.10 -7.27
C ASN A 264 -10.64 -12.71 -7.01
N TYR A 265 -10.39 -11.40 -6.95
CA TYR A 265 -9.12 -10.88 -6.47
C TYR A 265 -9.31 -9.60 -5.66
N THR A 266 -8.36 -9.37 -4.76
CA THR A 266 -8.21 -8.16 -3.96
C THR A 266 -6.74 -7.76 -3.99
N TRP A 267 -6.49 -6.47 -4.24
CA TRP A 267 -5.16 -5.88 -4.24
C TRP A 267 -5.15 -4.62 -3.38
N VAL A 268 -4.40 -4.65 -2.28
CA VAL A 268 -4.29 -3.54 -1.34
C VAL A 268 -2.85 -3.03 -1.31
N ASN A 269 -2.69 -1.72 -1.45
CA ASN A 269 -1.43 -1.01 -1.31
C ASN A 269 -1.54 -0.01 -0.16
N THR A 270 -0.65 -0.14 0.81
CA THR A 270 -0.55 0.77 1.96
C THR A 270 0.79 1.47 1.92
N PHE A 271 0.75 2.80 1.86
CA PHE A 271 1.91 3.67 2.05
C PHE A 271 1.84 4.28 3.44
N SER A 272 2.95 4.29 4.17
CA SER A 272 2.98 4.82 5.52
C SER A 272 4.29 5.50 5.83
N THR A 273 4.22 6.71 6.36
CA THR A 273 5.39 7.39 6.94
C THR A 273 5.61 7.06 8.41
N ALA A 274 4.68 6.34 9.04
CA ALA A 274 4.78 5.97 10.44
C ALA A 274 5.86 4.91 10.67
N TYR A 275 6.67 5.14 11.70
CA TYR A 275 7.60 4.16 12.23
C TYR A 275 7.63 4.31 13.75
N LYS A 276 7.09 3.32 14.48
CA LYS A 276 6.97 3.34 15.95
C LYS A 276 6.32 4.62 16.48
N GLY A 277 5.18 4.98 15.91
CA GLY A 277 4.53 6.25 16.23
C GLY A 277 3.55 6.69 15.15
N ILE A 278 3.31 7.99 15.09
CA ILE A 278 2.35 8.63 14.20
C ILE A 278 3.03 8.99 12.87
N GLY A 279 2.27 8.93 11.78
CA GLY A 279 2.65 9.39 10.46
C GLY A 279 1.41 9.63 9.59
N ILE A 280 1.63 9.69 8.28
CA ILE A 280 0.58 9.79 7.26
C ILE A 280 0.48 8.42 6.59
N GLY A 281 -0.74 7.93 6.42
CA GLY A 281 -1.04 6.68 5.76
C GLY A 281 -1.93 6.90 4.54
N LEU A 282 -1.63 6.22 3.44
CA LEU A 282 -2.49 6.11 2.28
C LEU A 282 -2.73 4.63 2.00
N ASP A 283 -3.99 4.20 2.12
CA ASP A 283 -4.44 2.89 1.68
C ASP A 283 -5.17 3.04 0.35
N ILE A 284 -4.87 2.15 -0.60
CA ILE A 284 -5.56 2.02 -1.88
C ILE A 284 -5.94 0.55 -2.04
N GLY A 285 -7.22 0.26 -2.22
CA GLY A 285 -7.70 -1.10 -2.46
C GLY A 285 -8.43 -1.21 -3.78
N LEU A 286 -8.20 -2.31 -4.49
CA LEU A 286 -8.88 -2.70 -5.71
C LEU A 286 -9.42 -4.12 -5.52
N ARG A 287 -10.66 -4.38 -5.92
CA ARG A 287 -11.31 -5.69 -5.83
C ARG A 287 -12.15 -5.97 -7.06
N SER A 288 -12.23 -7.24 -7.45
CA SER A 288 -13.22 -7.73 -8.39
C SER A 288 -13.75 -9.08 -7.88
N ASN A 289 -15.07 -9.21 -7.87
CA ASN A 289 -15.76 -10.42 -7.44
C ASN A 289 -17.15 -10.43 -8.10
N LYS A 290 -17.36 -11.30 -9.09
CA LYS A 290 -18.62 -11.36 -9.84
C LYS A 290 -19.78 -11.83 -8.96
N GLN A 291 -19.54 -12.71 -7.99
CA GLN A 291 -20.59 -13.17 -7.06
C GLN A 291 -21.16 -12.01 -6.24
N GLU A 292 -20.31 -11.11 -5.75
CA GLU A 292 -20.77 -9.89 -5.05
C GLU A 292 -21.52 -8.93 -5.99
N ALA A 293 -21.09 -8.81 -7.24
CA ALA A 293 -21.80 -7.99 -8.23
C ALA A 293 -23.20 -8.55 -8.53
N MET A 294 -23.33 -9.88 -8.68
CA MET A 294 -24.62 -10.54 -8.87
C MET A 294 -25.53 -10.41 -7.64
N ALA A 295 -24.98 -10.52 -6.43
CA ALA A 295 -25.74 -10.29 -5.20
C ALA A 295 -26.19 -8.83 -5.04
N ALA A 296 -25.50 -7.88 -5.68
CA ALA A 296 -25.92 -6.49 -5.80
C ALA A 296 -26.82 -6.22 -7.02
N GLU A 297 -27.33 -7.26 -7.68
CA GLU A 297 -28.19 -7.19 -8.87
C GLU A 297 -27.56 -6.45 -10.06
N LEU A 298 -26.23 -6.49 -10.18
CA LEU A 298 -25.48 -5.89 -11.28
C LEU A 298 -25.24 -6.90 -12.42
N GLU A 299 -25.51 -6.47 -13.66
CA GLU A 299 -25.27 -7.29 -14.86
C GLU A 299 -23.77 -7.44 -15.17
N ASP A 300 -22.95 -6.44 -14.86
CA ASP A 300 -21.50 -6.43 -15.08
C ASP A 300 -20.72 -6.80 -13.80
N ASN A 301 -19.38 -6.83 -13.87
CA ASN A 301 -18.50 -7.01 -12.71
C ASN A 301 -17.59 -5.78 -12.61
N PRO A 302 -18.10 -4.67 -12.05
CA PRO A 302 -17.35 -3.44 -12.00
C PRO A 302 -16.14 -3.59 -11.08
N LEU A 303 -15.04 -2.92 -11.44
CA LEU A 303 -13.89 -2.79 -10.55
C LEU A 303 -14.31 -2.02 -9.30
N GLN A 304 -14.18 -2.64 -8.15
CA GLN A 304 -14.46 -2.02 -6.87
C GLN A 304 -13.16 -1.39 -6.36
N ALA A 305 -13.22 -0.13 -5.92
CA ALA A 305 -12.03 0.60 -5.48
C ALA A 305 -12.30 1.48 -4.26
N TYR A 306 -11.31 1.62 -3.40
CA TYR A 306 -11.32 2.60 -2.33
C TYR A 306 -9.93 3.23 -2.16
N TYR A 307 -9.90 4.42 -1.58
CA TYR A 307 -8.68 4.98 -1.01
C TYR A 307 -8.99 5.66 0.33
N ILE A 308 -8.06 5.56 1.28
CA ILE A 308 -8.13 6.23 2.57
C ILE A 308 -6.79 6.91 2.84
N LEU A 309 -6.82 8.24 2.81
CA LEU A 309 -5.70 9.08 3.26
C LEU A 309 -5.98 9.52 4.70
N GLY A 310 -5.01 9.35 5.59
CA GLY A 310 -5.25 9.58 7.00
C GLY A 310 -3.98 9.71 7.85
N ILE A 311 -4.23 9.94 9.14
CA ILE A 311 -3.21 9.83 10.17
C ILE A 311 -3.04 8.35 10.47
N THR A 312 -1.82 7.86 10.40
CA THR A 312 -1.52 6.45 10.65
C THR A 312 -0.64 6.28 11.87
N TYR A 313 -0.85 5.21 12.62
CA TYR A 313 -0.09 4.86 13.81
C TYR A 313 0.48 3.46 13.67
N ALA A 314 1.79 3.33 13.82
CA ALA A 314 2.52 2.07 13.69
C ALA A 314 3.08 1.62 15.04
N LEU A 315 2.70 0.42 15.45
CA LEU A 315 3.35 -0.37 16.49
C LEU A 315 4.05 -1.55 15.83
N SER A 316 5.37 -1.65 15.94
CA SER A 316 6.11 -2.86 15.57
C SER A 316 7.04 -3.22 16.71
N SER A 317 6.97 -4.46 17.20
CA SER A 317 8.15 -5.03 17.85
C SER A 317 9.16 -5.27 16.73
N ASN A 318 10.43 -4.87 16.94
CA ASN A 318 11.51 -4.97 15.96
C ASN A 318 11.49 -6.28 15.17
#